data_AF-A0A1G7S1X4-F1
#
_entry.id   AF-A0A1G7S1X4-F1
#
_cell.length_a   1.000
_cell.length_b   1.000
_cell.length_c   1.000
_cell.angle_alpha   90.00
_cell.angle_beta   90.00
_cell.angle_gamma   90.00
#
_symmetry.space_group_name_H-M   'P 1'
#
loop_
_entity.id
_entity.type
_entity.pdbx_description
1 polymer ?
#
loop_
_entity_poly.entity_id
_entity_poly.type
_entity_poly.pdbx_seq_one_letter_code
_entity_poly.pdbx_strand_id
1 'polypeptide(L)' 'MACIGAGDRVTTAKRRPPNGELTPTERTVDRALSAARAPVERGVARLRPWQIFRRALCCPDLMAVIAKAVLTLERQR' A
#
# COMPACT_ATOMS: atom_id res chain seq x y z
N MET A 1 -0.80 17.12 11.19
CA MET A 1 -1.98 16.51 10.55
C MET A 1 -1.62 15.08 10.19
N ALA A 2 -1.96 14.13 11.06
CA ALA A 2 -1.78 12.71 10.81
C ALA A 2 -3.13 12.17 10.35
N CYS A 3 -3.17 11.43 9.24
CA CYS A 3 -4.37 10.70 8.84
C CYS A 3 -4.60 9.58 9.87
N ILE A 4 -5.44 9.83 10.88
CA ILE A 4 -5.89 8.84 11.86
C ILE A 4 -7.08 8.13 11.22
N GLY A 5 -6.93 6.85 10.86
CA GLY A 5 -8.02 6.07 10.26
C GLY A 5 -7.67 4.96 9.28
N ALA A 6 -6.42 4.48 9.20
CA ALA A 6 -6.06 3.33 8.35
C ALA A 6 -6.09 1.98 9.11
N GLY A 7 -6.85 1.90 10.21
CA GLY A 7 -6.84 0.76 11.14
C GLY A 7 -7.24 -0.59 10.53
N ASP A 8 -7.88 -0.58 9.36
CA ASP A 8 -8.44 -1.79 8.74
C ASP A 8 -7.74 -2.21 7.43
N ARG A 9 -6.67 -1.51 7.04
CA ARG A 9 -6.09 -1.64 5.68
C ARG A 9 -4.58 -1.85 5.64
N VAL A 10 -3.98 -2.31 6.73
CA VAL A 10 -2.62 -2.85 6.70
C VAL A 10 -2.72 -4.30 6.24
N THR A 11 -2.56 -4.52 4.93
CA THR A 11 -2.48 -5.88 4.37
C THR A 11 -1.21 -6.54 4.89
N THR A 12 -1.38 -7.40 5.89
CA THR A 12 -0.31 -8.26 6.39
C THR A 12 -0.42 -9.62 5.74
N ALA A 13 0.71 -10.31 5.59
CA ALA A 13 0.73 -11.67 5.06
C ALA A 13 -0.13 -12.58 5.96
N LYS A 14 -0.93 -13.46 5.36
CA LYS A 14 -1.74 -14.39 6.13
C LYS A 14 -0.85 -15.40 6.84
N ARG A 15 -1.08 -15.60 8.13
CA ARG A 15 -0.40 -16.65 8.88
C ARG A 15 -1.03 -18.00 8.56
N ARG A 16 -0.21 -19.04 8.57
CA ARG A 16 -0.70 -20.42 8.47
C ARG A 16 -1.69 -20.68 9.63
N PRO A 17 -2.90 -21.20 9.33
CA PRO A 17 -3.86 -21.53 10.37
C PRO A 17 -3.40 -22.75 11.19
N PRO A 18 -3.84 -22.89 12.46
CA PRO A 18 -3.58 -24.11 13.22
C PRO A 18 -4.20 -25.31 12.49
N ASN A 19 -3.37 -26.33 12.21
CA ASN A 19 -3.74 -27.57 11.51
C ASN A 19 -4.13 -27.43 10.03
N GLY A 20 -3.74 -26.35 9.34
CA GLY A 20 -4.01 -26.18 7.91
C GLY A 20 -2.87 -25.55 7.14
N GLU A 21 -2.98 -25.56 5.81
CA GLU A 21 -2.10 -24.82 4.92
C GLU A 21 -2.79 -23.59 4.35
N LEU A 22 -1.98 -22.59 3.96
CA LEU A 22 -2.47 -21.49 3.13
C LEU A 22 -2.93 -22.04 1.79
N THR A 23 -4.08 -21.56 1.31
CA THR A 23 -4.55 -21.86 -0.04
C THR A 23 -3.51 -21.38 -1.07
N PRO A 24 -3.48 -21.97 -2.28
CA PRO A 24 -2.54 -21.55 -3.33
C PRO A 24 -2.63 -20.04 -3.65
N THR A 25 -3.84 -19.48 -3.59
CA THR A 25 -4.10 -18.06 -3.80
C THR A 25 -3.48 -17.22 -2.68
N GLU A 26 -3.70 -17.56 -1.41
CA GLU A 26 -3.12 -16.84 -0.27
C GLU A 26 -1.59 -16.91 -0.29
N ARG A 27 -1.02 -18.07 -0.60
CA ARG A 27 0.43 -18.25 -0.75
C ARG A 27 1.01 -17.37 -1.86
N THR A 28 0.28 -17.22 -2.97
CA THR A 28 0.68 -16.34 -4.08
C THR A 28 0.63 -14.87 -3.66
N VAL A 29 -0.43 -14.45 -2.97
CA VAL A 29 -0.58 -13.08 -2.44
C VAL A 29 0.53 -12.77 -1.43
N ASP A 30 0.82 -13.67 -0.50
CA ASP A 30 1.85 -13.46 0.52
C ASP A 30 3.26 -13.36 -0.08
N ARG A 31 3.54 -14.14 -1.14
CA ARG A 31 4.78 -14.03 -1.92
C ARG A 31 4.87 -12.66 -2.61
N ALA A 32 3.80 -12.21 -3.25
CA ALA A 32 3.76 -10.90 -3.90
C ALA A 32 3.96 -9.77 -2.89
N LEU A 33 3.30 -9.84 -1.72
CA LEU A 33 3.46 -8.87 -0.64
C LEU A 33 4.91 -8.86 -0.11
N SER A 34 5.50 -10.03 0.10
CA SER A 34 6.88 -10.16 0.56
C SER A 34 7.88 -9.59 -0.45
N ALA A 35 7.69 -9.85 -1.74
CA ALA A 35 8.52 -9.31 -2.82
C ALA A 35 8.41 -7.77 -2.93
N ALA A 36 7.22 -7.22 -2.70
CA ALA A 36 6.98 -5.78 -2.76
C ALA A 36 7.53 -5.02 -1.55
N ARG A 37 7.70 -5.68 -0.39
CA ARG A 37 8.04 -5.03 0.89
C ARG A 37 9.34 -4.22 0.85
N ALA A 38 10.46 -4.85 0.49
CA ALA A 38 11.76 -4.19 0.48
C ALA A 38 11.85 -3.03 -0.55
N PRO A 39 11.31 -3.16 -1.78
CA PRO A 39 11.17 -2.02 -2.70
C PRO A 39 10.35 -0.86 -2.13
N VAL A 40 9.20 -1.14 -1.52
CA VAL A 40 8.31 -0.12 -0.94
C VAL A 40 8.98 0.62 0.20
N GLU A 41 9.56 -0.11 1.16
CA GLU A 41 10.25 0.48 2.31
C GLU A 41 11.43 1.36 1.85
N ARG A 42 12.22 0.91 0.88
CA ARG A 42 13.30 1.72 0.28
C ARG A 42 12.78 2.94 -0.45
N GLY A 43 11.69 2.83 -1.19
CA GLY A 43 11.05 3.96 -1.86
C GLY A 43 10.60 5.01 -0.85
N VAL A 44 9.92 4.60 0.22
CA VAL A 44 9.51 5.48 1.32
C VAL A 44 10.71 6.15 1.98
N ALA A 45 11.78 5.40 2.27
CA ALA A 45 13.00 5.96 2.85
C ALA A 45 13.64 7.03 1.96
N ARG A 46 13.67 6.82 0.64
CA ARG A 46 14.18 7.79 -0.34
C ARG A 46 13.32 9.04 -0.46
N LEU A 47 11.99 8.88 -0.39
CA LEU A 47 11.04 9.98 -0.55
C LEU A 47 10.81 10.77 0.74
N ARG A 48 11.04 10.17 1.92
CA ARG A 48 10.84 10.79 3.24
C ARG A 48 11.52 12.16 3.41
N PRO A 49 12.76 12.41 2.95
CA PRO A 49 13.37 13.73 3.09
C PRO A 49 12.77 14.80 2.14
N TRP A 50 11.95 14.42 1.15
CA TRP A 50 11.45 15.33 0.12
C TRP A 50 10.18 16.02 0.61
N GLN A 51 10.24 17.34 0.82
CA GLN A 51 9.11 18.13 1.35
C GLN A 51 7.85 18.07 0.48
N ILE A 52 8.01 17.93 -0.84
CA ILE A 52 6.89 17.80 -1.80
C ILE A 52 6.05 16.54 -1.49
N PHE A 53 6.71 15.45 -1.11
CA PHE A 53 6.03 14.18 -0.79
C PHE A 53 5.58 14.09 0.67
N ARG A 54 5.82 15.10 1.49
CA ARG A 54 5.50 15.08 2.92
C ARG A 54 4.01 14.86 3.19
N ARG A 55 3.13 15.44 2.37
CA ARG A 55 1.67 15.27 2.48
C ARG A 55 1.21 13.91 1.94
N ALA A 56 1.82 13.45 0.86
CA ALA A 56 1.57 12.13 0.28
C ALA A 56 1.98 10.98 1.22
N LEU A 57 3.13 11.09 1.89
CA LEU A 57 3.63 10.09 2.83
C LEU A 57 2.87 10.06 4.15
N CYS A 58 2.22 11.16 4.54
CA CYS A 58 1.41 11.22 5.75
C CYS A 58 0.00 10.63 5.55
N CYS A 59 -0.46 10.58 4.30
CA CYS A 59 -1.78 10.07 3.90
C CYS A 59 -1.63 9.25 2.61
N PRO A 60 -1.19 7.98 2.69
CA PRO A 60 -0.92 7.16 1.51
C PRO A 60 -2.15 6.98 0.59
N ASP A 61 -3.36 6.99 1.15
CA ASP A 61 -4.61 6.96 0.38
C ASP A 61 -4.81 8.19 -0.51
N LEU A 62 -4.22 9.34 -0.16
CA LEU A 62 -4.32 10.57 -0.95
C LEU A 62 -3.77 10.37 -2.36
N MET A 63 -2.65 9.65 -2.51
CA MET A 63 -2.06 9.38 -3.83
C MET A 63 -2.95 8.48 -4.67
N ALA A 64 -3.57 7.46 -4.06
CA ALA A 64 -4.52 6.59 -4.75
C ALA A 64 -5.79 7.34 -5.17
N VAL A 65 -6.30 8.24 -4.31
CA VAL A 65 -7.45 9.10 -4.61
C VAL A 65 -7.14 10.08 -5.74
N ILE A 66 -5.97 10.74 -5.70
CA ILE A 66 -5.53 11.64 -6.78
C ILE A 66 -5.38 10.87 -8.09
N ALA A 67 -4.72 9.72 -8.07
CA ALA A 67 -4.56 8.89 -9.27
C ALA A 67 -5.91 8.48 -9.87
N LYS A 68 -6.86 8.05 -9.02
CA LYS A 68 -8.22 7.72 -9.44
C LYS A 68 -8.97 8.94 -10.00
N ALA A 69 -8.83 10.11 -9.37
CA ALA A 69 -9.46 11.34 -9.82
C ALA A 69 -8.94 11.77 -11.19
N VAL A 70 -7.61 11.77 -11.40
CA VAL A 70 -6.99 12.05 -12.70
C VAL A 70 -7.47 11.07 -13.76
N LEU A 71 -7.45 9.76 -13.48
CA LEU A 71 -7.97 8.75 -14.41
C LEU A 71 -9.43 8.97 -14.78
N THR A 72 -10.26 9.42 -13.82
CA THR A 72 -11.68 9.70 -14.07
C THR A 72 -11.85 10.94 -14.94
N LEU A 73 -11.09 12.01 -14.67
CA LEU A 73 -11.12 13.25 -15.44
C LEU A 73 -10.62 13.04 -16.88
N GLU A 74 -9.51 12.31 -17.06
CA GLU A 74 -8.97 11.99 -18.39
C GLU A 74 -9.90 11.09 -19.21
N ARG A 75 -10.75 10.30 -18.56
CA ARG A 75 -11.73 9.43 -19.24
C ARG A 75 -13.05 10.12 -19.57
N GLN A 76 -13.30 11.29 -18.98
CA GLN A 76 -14.47 12.15 -19.24
C GLN A 76 -14.16 13.28 -20.23
N ARG A 77 -12.91 13.33 -20.72
CA ARG A 77 -12.42 14.29 -21.71
C ARG A 77 -12.56 13.72 -23.11
#